data_AF-A0AAD1Y3U3-F1
#
_entry.id   AF-A0AAD1Y3U3-F1
#
_cell.length_a   1.000
_cell.length_b   1.000
_cell.length_c   1.000
_cell.angle_alpha   90.00
_cell.angle_beta   90.00
_cell.angle_gamma   90.00
#
_symmetry.space_group_name_H-M   'P 1'
#
loop_
_entity.id
_entity.type
_entity.pdbx_description
1 polymer ?
#
loop_
_entity_poly.entity_id
_entity_poly.type
_entity_poly.pdbx_seq_one_letter_code
_entity_poly.pdbx_strand_id
1 'polypeptide(L)'
;MSRESGSIDNPKDFQKEPMPKIPYDFPKERLPLNLCEIELADILKCVNYTGYTIQCSHYMTKYYLCKKKRDTAIFGEIQEWETEKYSKLGLQERRDYIQTIKDENDELNKKLKTAVKENQDENLQWRLSSDLKQNKWRVEYLSETQ
;
A
#
# COMPACT_ATOMS: atom_id res chain seq x y z
N MET A 1 -27.01 8.91 -20.29
CA MET A 1 -26.08 8.35 -19.29
C MET A 1 -24.67 8.53 -19.82
N SER A 2 -24.05 9.67 -19.49
CA SER A 2 -22.69 9.98 -19.89
C SER A 2 -21.72 9.13 -19.07
N ARG A 3 -20.94 8.28 -19.73
CA ARG A 3 -19.79 7.62 -19.11
C ARG A 3 -18.72 8.69 -18.98
N GLU A 4 -18.48 9.18 -17.78
CA GLU A 4 -17.28 9.96 -17.47
C GLU A 4 -16.08 9.02 -17.55
N SER A 5 -15.51 8.92 -18.75
CA SER A 5 -14.14 8.45 -18.92
C SER A 5 -13.23 9.56 -18.43
N GLY A 6 -12.93 9.57 -17.14
CA GLY A 6 -11.90 10.45 -16.59
C GLY A 6 -10.57 10.12 -17.26
N SER A 7 -10.13 10.96 -18.19
CA SER A 7 -8.76 10.95 -18.68
C SER A 7 -7.87 11.31 -17.50
N ILE A 8 -6.96 10.41 -17.15
CA ILE A 8 -6.02 10.65 -16.07
C ILE A 8 -4.83 11.37 -16.70
N ASP A 9 -4.92 12.69 -16.74
CA ASP A 9 -3.98 13.54 -17.48
C ASP A 9 -2.62 13.71 -16.79
N ASN A 10 -2.46 13.21 -15.54
CA ASN A 10 -1.22 13.36 -14.78
C ASN A 10 -0.75 12.06 -14.11
N PRO A 11 0.39 11.49 -14.54
CA PRO A 11 1.01 10.32 -13.91
C PRO A 11 1.34 10.50 -12.41
N LYS A 12 1.45 11.74 -11.94
CA LYS A 12 1.75 12.07 -10.53
C LYS A 12 0.59 11.76 -9.58
N ASP A 13 -0.65 11.74 -10.06
CA ASP A 13 -1.80 11.45 -9.19
C ASP A 13 -1.85 9.98 -8.77
N PHE A 14 -1.18 9.10 -9.53
CA PHE A 14 -1.04 7.68 -9.22
C PHE A 14 -0.02 7.37 -8.11
N GLN A 15 0.84 8.34 -7.76
CA GLN A 15 1.87 8.15 -6.73
C GLN A 15 1.30 8.30 -5.30
N LYS A 16 0.01 8.64 -5.15
CA LYS A 16 -0.59 9.00 -3.86
C LYS A 16 -1.45 7.91 -3.22
N GLU A 17 -1.65 6.75 -3.86
CA GLU A 17 -2.52 5.67 -3.34
C GLU A 17 -1.82 4.72 -2.37
N PRO A 18 -2.31 4.58 -1.11
CA PRO A 18 -1.60 3.86 -0.05
C PRO A 18 -1.28 2.41 -0.46
N MET A 19 -0.02 2.02 -0.30
CA MET A 19 0.49 0.69 -0.65
C MET A 19 0.53 -0.19 0.59
N PRO A 20 0.00 -1.43 0.55
CA PRO A 20 -0.03 -2.31 1.70
C PRO A 20 1.39 -2.63 2.20
N LYS A 21 1.62 -2.46 3.49
CA LYS A 21 2.82 -2.88 4.19
C LYS A 21 2.63 -4.32 4.66
N ILE A 22 3.30 -5.22 3.96
CA ILE A 22 3.29 -6.65 4.26
C ILE A 22 3.98 -6.87 5.63
N PRO A 23 3.29 -7.47 6.63
CA PRO A 23 3.89 -7.86 7.90
C PRO A 23 5.09 -8.79 7.70
N TYR A 24 6.08 -8.73 8.59
CA TYR A 24 7.33 -9.50 8.44
C TYR A 24 7.09 -11.02 8.38
N ASP A 25 6.10 -11.51 9.13
CA ASP A 25 5.73 -12.92 9.25
C ASP A 25 4.51 -13.31 8.39
N PHE A 26 4.13 -12.45 7.44
CA PHE A 26 3.04 -12.73 6.51
C PHE A 26 3.42 -13.89 5.56
N PRO A 27 2.57 -14.92 5.40
CA PRO A 27 2.83 -16.07 4.55
C PRO A 27 2.91 -15.67 3.08
N LYS A 28 4.00 -16.02 2.41
CA LYS A 28 4.25 -15.64 1.00
C LYS A 28 3.24 -16.29 0.04
N GLU A 29 2.66 -17.41 0.44
CA GLU A 29 1.70 -18.21 -0.32
C GLU A 29 0.34 -17.49 -0.44
N ARG A 30 0.05 -16.53 0.44
CA ARG A 30 -1.13 -15.66 0.38
C ARG A 30 -0.95 -14.46 -0.53
N LEU A 31 0.25 -14.22 -1.06
CA LEU A 31 0.45 -13.13 -2.02
C LEU A 31 -0.15 -13.50 -3.40
N PRO A 32 -0.74 -12.54 -4.12
CA PRO A 32 -1.25 -12.79 -5.46
C PRO A 32 -0.12 -13.22 -6.41
N LEU A 33 -0.40 -14.19 -7.28
CA LEU A 33 0.56 -14.71 -8.25
C LEU A 33 1.02 -13.67 -9.29
N ASN A 34 0.17 -12.67 -9.58
CA ASN A 34 0.48 -11.59 -10.50
C ASN A 34 0.70 -10.30 -9.70
N LEU A 35 1.92 -9.77 -9.75
CA LEU A 35 2.34 -8.53 -9.09
C LEU A 35 2.38 -7.33 -10.04
N CYS A 36 1.73 -7.46 -11.20
CA CYS A 36 1.69 -6.52 -12.33
C CYS A 36 2.95 -6.52 -13.19
N GLU A 37 3.63 -7.67 -13.29
CA GLU A 37 4.86 -7.82 -14.07
C GLU A 37 4.62 -7.60 -15.58
N ILE A 38 3.46 -8.05 -16.08
CA ILE A 38 3.09 -7.92 -17.49
C ILE A 38 2.85 -6.44 -17.84
N GLU A 39 2.02 -5.76 -17.05
CA GLU A 39 1.71 -4.36 -17.27
C GLU A 39 2.95 -3.47 -17.08
N LEU A 40 3.84 -3.82 -16.14
CA LEU A 40 5.14 -3.16 -15.99
C LEU A 40 6.01 -3.36 -17.23
N ALA A 41 6.09 -4.60 -17.76
CA ALA A 41 6.85 -4.89 -18.96
C ALA A 41 6.34 -4.09 -20.17
N ASP A 42 5.02 -3.90 -20.28
CA ASP A 42 4.42 -3.12 -21.36
C ASP A 42 4.73 -1.62 -21.26
N ILE A 43 4.77 -1.05 -20.05
CA ILE A 43 5.28 0.31 -19.83
C ILE A 43 6.74 0.40 -20.25
N LEU A 44 7.59 -0.52 -19.78
CA LEU A 44 9.01 -0.50 -20.07
C LEU A 44 9.28 -0.58 -21.57
N LYS A 45 8.56 -1.44 -22.29
CA LYS A 45 8.60 -1.50 -23.75
C LYS A 45 8.23 -0.15 -24.36
N CYS A 46 7.09 0.44 -23.99
CA CYS A 46 6.65 1.70 -24.56
C CYS A 46 7.66 2.84 -24.34
N VAL A 47 8.16 2.97 -23.11
CA VAL A 47 9.16 3.98 -22.74
C VAL A 47 10.46 3.76 -23.50
N ASN A 48 10.89 2.50 -23.67
CA ASN A 48 12.11 2.19 -24.41
C ASN A 48 12.00 2.50 -25.91
N TYR A 49 10.83 2.31 -26.52
CA TYR A 49 10.64 2.56 -27.96
C TYR A 49 10.32 4.01 -28.31
N THR A 50 9.59 4.72 -27.45
CA THR A 50 9.06 6.07 -27.78
C THR A 50 9.57 7.18 -26.86
N GLY A 51 10.31 6.85 -25.80
CA GLY A 51 10.57 7.75 -24.69
C GLY A 51 9.35 7.94 -23.78
N TYR A 52 9.49 8.79 -22.75
CA TYR A 52 8.35 9.17 -21.90
C TYR A 52 7.41 10.12 -22.65
N THR A 53 6.39 9.56 -23.30
CA THR A 53 5.42 10.33 -24.10
C THR A 53 3.97 10.01 -23.70
N ILE A 54 3.04 10.87 -24.13
CA ILE A 54 1.59 10.64 -24.01
C ILE A 54 1.16 9.29 -24.63
N GLN A 55 1.91 8.75 -25.61
CA GLN A 55 1.61 7.46 -26.22
C GLN A 55 1.71 6.30 -25.22
N CYS A 56 2.48 6.45 -24.13
CA CYS A 56 2.56 5.45 -23.07
C CYS A 56 1.48 5.58 -21.99
N SER A 57 0.63 6.61 -22.05
CA SER A 57 -0.43 6.86 -21.05
C SER A 57 -1.37 5.66 -20.87
N HIS A 58 -1.76 4.99 -21.96
CA HIS A 58 -2.59 3.79 -21.90
C HIS A 58 -1.95 2.65 -21.10
N TYR A 59 -0.65 2.41 -21.29
CA TYR A 59 0.08 1.38 -20.53
C TYR A 59 0.25 1.78 -19.06
N MET A 60 0.45 3.07 -18.79
CA MET A 60 0.47 3.62 -17.42
C MET A 60 -0.85 3.40 -16.71
N THR A 61 -1.98 3.67 -17.37
CA THR A 61 -3.32 3.41 -16.82
C THR A 61 -3.52 1.93 -16.51
N LYS A 62 -3.14 1.03 -17.43
CA LYS A 62 -3.27 -0.43 -17.21
C LYS A 62 -2.47 -0.90 -16.00
N TYR A 63 -1.20 -0.49 -15.91
CA TYR A 63 -0.36 -0.84 -14.77
C TYR A 63 -0.91 -0.30 -13.46
N TYR A 64 -1.41 0.93 -13.46
CA TYR A 64 -2.03 1.52 -12.29
C TYR A 64 -3.28 0.73 -11.84
N LEU A 65 -4.18 0.38 -12.78
CA LEU A 65 -5.36 -0.43 -12.46
C LEU A 65 -4.96 -1.81 -11.93
N CYS A 66 -3.94 -2.44 -12.50
CA CYS A 66 -3.39 -3.67 -11.97
C CYS A 66 -2.85 -3.47 -10.55
N LYS A 67 -2.02 -2.45 -10.33
CA LYS A 67 -1.42 -2.13 -9.03
C LYS A 67 -2.50 -1.96 -7.97
N LYS A 68 -3.55 -1.19 -8.28
CA LYS A 68 -4.69 -0.97 -7.38
C LYS A 68 -5.41 -2.28 -7.02
N LYS A 69 -5.66 -3.14 -8.02
CA LYS A 69 -6.27 -4.45 -7.80
C LYS A 69 -5.39 -5.35 -6.93
N ARG A 70 -4.09 -5.40 -7.22
CA ARG A 70 -3.09 -6.15 -6.46
C ARG A 70 -3.02 -5.67 -5.02
N ASP A 71 -2.91 -4.37 -4.81
CA ASP A 71 -2.79 -3.76 -3.49
C ASP A 71 -4.05 -3.99 -2.65
N THR A 72 -5.24 -3.93 -3.27
CA THR A 72 -6.52 -4.31 -2.62
C THR A 72 -6.54 -5.78 -2.21
N ALA A 73 -6.08 -6.69 -3.09
CA ALA A 73 -6.04 -8.11 -2.80
C ALA A 73 -5.05 -8.44 -1.68
N ILE A 74 -3.83 -7.89 -1.74
CA ILE A 74 -2.82 -8.04 -0.68
C ILE A 74 -3.36 -7.52 0.65
N PHE A 75 -4.03 -6.36 0.64
CA PHE A 75 -4.61 -5.82 1.86
C PHE A 75 -5.64 -6.77 2.44
N GLY A 76 -6.61 -7.26 1.66
CA GLY A 76 -7.60 -8.24 2.12
C GLY A 76 -6.98 -9.49 2.74
N GLU A 77 -5.98 -10.07 2.09
CA GLU A 77 -5.25 -11.23 2.60
C GLU A 77 -4.51 -10.95 3.92
N ILE A 78 -3.94 -9.74 4.07
CA ILE A 78 -3.35 -9.27 5.33
C ILE A 78 -4.43 -9.18 6.41
N GLN A 79 -5.60 -8.62 6.12
CA GLN A 79 -6.69 -8.50 7.11
C GLN A 79 -7.12 -9.88 7.60
N GLU A 80 -7.36 -10.83 6.69
CA GLU A 80 -7.77 -12.18 7.03
C GLU A 80 -6.71 -12.90 7.87
N TRP A 81 -5.46 -12.90 7.41
CA TRP A 81 -4.35 -13.52 8.12
C TRP A 81 -4.13 -12.91 9.51
N GLU A 82 -4.17 -11.58 9.62
CA GLU A 82 -3.92 -10.88 10.87
C GLU A 82 -5.05 -11.13 11.87
N THR A 83 -6.30 -11.23 11.39
CA THR A 83 -7.46 -11.64 12.20
C THR A 83 -7.30 -13.07 12.72
N GLU A 84 -6.94 -14.02 11.85
CA GLU A 84 -6.69 -15.41 12.25
C GLU A 84 -5.57 -15.51 13.28
N LYS A 85 -4.45 -14.81 13.05
CA LYS A 85 -3.30 -14.77 13.97
C LYS A 85 -3.71 -14.18 15.32
N TYR A 86 -4.35 -13.02 15.31
CA TYR A 86 -4.76 -12.31 16.52
C TYR A 86 -5.80 -13.10 17.33
N SER A 87 -6.74 -13.78 16.67
CA SER A 87 -7.74 -14.61 17.33
C SER A 87 -7.14 -15.76 18.15
N LYS A 88 -5.98 -16.27 17.74
CA LYS A 88 -5.26 -17.37 18.41
C LYS A 88 -4.42 -16.91 19.61
N LEU A 89 -4.20 -15.61 19.77
CA LEU A 89 -3.45 -15.03 20.88
C LEU A 89 -4.28 -15.01 22.17
N GLY A 90 -3.63 -15.23 23.30
CA GLY A 90 -4.20 -15.02 24.63
C GLY A 90 -4.45 -13.53 24.93
N LEU A 91 -5.26 -13.23 25.96
CA LEU A 91 -5.64 -11.85 26.27
C LEU A 91 -4.46 -10.90 26.49
N GLN A 92 -3.41 -11.36 27.18
CA GLN A 92 -2.21 -10.55 27.41
C GLN A 92 -1.43 -10.34 26.10
N GLU A 93 -1.23 -11.40 25.33
CA GLU A 93 -0.54 -11.35 24.03
C GLU A 93 -1.25 -10.43 23.04
N ARG A 94 -2.60 -10.41 23.05
CA ARG A 94 -3.40 -9.46 22.25
C ARG A 94 -3.12 -8.01 22.63
N ARG A 95 -3.03 -7.71 23.93
CA ARG A 95 -2.67 -6.36 24.42
C ARG A 95 -1.26 -5.98 24.00
N ASP A 96 -0.31 -6.88 24.17
CA ASP A 96 1.09 -6.67 23.79
C ASP A 96 1.24 -6.48 22.28
N TYR A 97 0.46 -7.23 21.48
CA TYR A 97 0.41 -7.08 20.02
C TYR A 97 -0.12 -5.70 19.61
N ILE A 98 -1.26 -5.27 20.17
CA ILE A 98 -1.80 -3.92 19.91
C ILE A 98 -0.80 -2.84 20.34
N GLN A 99 -0.14 -3.02 21.50
CA GLN A 99 0.82 -2.05 21.99
C GLN A 99 2.03 -1.95 21.04
N THR A 100 2.52 -3.08 20.53
CA THR A 100 3.61 -3.10 19.53
C THR A 100 3.23 -2.28 18.29
N ILE A 101 2.02 -2.45 17.76
CA ILE A 101 1.56 -1.68 16.58
C ILE A 101 1.47 -0.18 16.90
N LYS A 102 1.04 0.19 18.13
CA LYS A 102 1.00 1.59 18.57
C LYS A 102 2.40 2.19 18.69
N ASP A 103 3.35 1.45 19.26
CA ASP A 103 4.74 1.89 19.39
C ASP A 103 5.37 2.10 18.01
N GLU A 104 5.13 1.20 17.05
CA GLU A 104 5.54 1.38 15.65
C GLU A 104 4.90 2.62 15.02
N ASN A 105 3.63 2.90 15.32
CA ASN A 105 2.91 4.07 14.82
C ASN A 105 3.54 5.38 15.35
N ASP A 106 3.96 5.39 16.62
CA ASP A 106 4.66 6.52 17.22
C ASP A 106 6.05 6.74 16.61
N GLU A 107 6.79 5.65 16.34
CA GLU A 107 8.06 5.73 15.63
C GLU A 107 7.91 6.26 14.20
N LEU A 108 6.93 5.75 13.45
CA LEU A 108 6.62 6.22 12.10
C LEU A 108 6.22 7.70 12.10
N ASN A 109 5.46 8.14 13.09
CA ASN A 109 5.08 9.55 13.24
C ASN A 109 6.29 10.44 13.50
N LYS A 110 7.23 10.01 14.34
CA LYS A 110 8.51 10.72 14.55
C LYS A 110 9.31 10.78 13.26
N LYS A 111 9.45 9.65 12.55
CA LYS A 111 10.15 9.58 11.25
C LYS A 111 9.52 10.51 10.21
N LEU A 112 8.19 10.54 10.10
CA LEU A 112 7.48 11.43 9.18
C LEU A 112 7.71 12.90 9.53
N LYS A 113 7.61 13.28 10.80
CA LYS A 113 7.88 14.66 11.24
C LYS A 113 9.31 15.09 10.90
N THR A 114 10.29 14.21 11.11
CA THR A 114 11.69 14.47 10.72
C THR A 114 11.82 14.61 9.21
N ALA A 115 11.26 13.68 8.43
CA ALA A 115 11.30 13.71 6.97
C ALA A 115 10.70 15.00 6.39
N VAL A 116 9.57 15.46 6.93
CA VAL A 116 8.94 16.74 6.55
C VAL A 116 9.84 17.92 6.94
N LYS A 117 10.36 17.94 8.17
CA LYS A 117 11.21 19.03 8.66
C LYS A 117 12.50 19.18 7.85
N GLU A 118 13.08 18.06 7.43
CA GLU A 118 14.32 17.99 6.65
C GLU A 118 14.08 18.11 5.13
N ASN A 119 12.82 18.28 4.71
CA ASN A 119 12.42 18.33 3.30
C ASN A 119 12.95 17.11 2.51
N GLN A 120 12.87 15.92 3.11
CA GLN A 120 13.26 14.66 2.48
C GLN A 120 12.30 14.29 1.35
N ASP A 121 12.70 13.31 0.54
CA ASP A 121 11.98 12.83 -0.64
C ASP A 121 10.46 12.64 -0.41
N GLU A 122 9.65 13.16 -1.35
CA GLU A 122 8.19 13.10 -1.27
C GLU A 122 7.67 11.65 -1.23
N ASN A 123 8.33 10.71 -1.91
CA ASN A 123 7.92 9.30 -1.88
C ASN A 123 8.16 8.70 -0.50
N LEU A 124 9.24 9.08 0.18
CA LEU A 124 9.49 8.63 1.56
C LEU A 124 8.41 9.16 2.50
N GLN A 125 8.11 10.46 2.44
CA GLN A 125 7.04 11.06 3.26
C GLN A 125 5.69 10.38 3.01
N TRP A 126 5.40 10.11 1.73
CA TRP A 126 4.19 9.46 1.31
C TRP A 126 4.09 7.99 1.80
N ARG A 127 5.19 7.23 1.70
CA ARG A 127 5.26 5.85 2.24
C ARG A 127 5.03 5.82 3.75
N LEU A 128 5.69 6.71 4.50
CA LEU A 128 5.50 6.82 5.95
C LEU A 128 4.05 7.17 6.30
N SER A 129 3.41 8.06 5.54
CA SER A 129 1.98 8.38 5.72
C SER A 129 1.07 7.19 5.43
N SER A 130 1.37 6.39 4.40
CA SER A 130 0.64 5.18 4.08
C SER A 130 0.73 4.14 5.21
N ASP A 131 1.93 3.91 5.74
CA ASP A 131 2.17 2.98 6.84
C ASP A 131 1.41 3.40 8.11
N LEU A 132 1.44 4.70 8.44
CA LEU A 132 0.66 5.25 9.57
C LEU A 132 -0.84 4.99 9.44
N LYS A 133 -1.40 5.19 8.24
CA LYS A 133 -2.83 4.93 7.98
C LYS A 133 -3.17 3.46 8.19
N GLN A 134 -2.29 2.55 7.76
CA GLN A 134 -2.50 1.11 7.93
C GLN A 134 -2.37 0.68 9.38
N ASN A 135 -1.35 1.14 10.11
CA ASN A 135 -1.20 0.82 11.54
C ASN A 135 -2.38 1.38 12.35
N LYS A 136 -2.88 2.57 12.01
CA LYS A 136 -4.09 3.11 12.62
C LYS A 136 -5.30 2.21 12.38
N TRP A 137 -5.55 1.81 11.13
CA TRP A 137 -6.62 0.86 10.80
C TRP A 137 -6.47 -0.46 11.57
N ARG A 138 -5.26 -1.04 11.63
CA ARG A 138 -4.98 -2.28 12.37
C ARG A 138 -5.36 -2.17 13.84
N VAL A 139 -4.94 -1.08 14.49
CA VAL A 139 -5.26 -0.85 15.91
C VAL A 139 -6.77 -0.73 16.12
N GLU A 140 -7.47 0.03 15.28
CA GLU A 140 -8.92 0.23 15.36
C GLU A 140 -9.65 -1.10 15.18
N TYR A 141 -9.36 -1.81 14.07
CA TYR A 141 -10.01 -3.06 13.72
C TYR A 141 -9.77 -4.17 14.75
N LEU A 142 -8.53 -4.38 15.19
CA LEU A 142 -8.20 -5.44 16.16
C LEU A 142 -8.70 -5.13 17.58
N SER A 143 -8.89 -3.84 17.91
CA SER A 143 -9.48 -3.44 19.20
C SER A 143 -11.00 -3.64 19.22
N GLU A 144 -11.67 -3.49 18.08
CA GLU A 144 -13.12 -3.75 17.94
C GLU A 144 -13.47 -5.24 17.84
N THR A 145 -12.50 -6.08 17.46
CA THR A 145 -12.66 -7.55 17.35
C THR A 145 -12.41 -8.28 18.69
N GLN A 146 -12.44 -7.56 19.82
CA GLN A 146 -12.33 -8.11 21.19
C GLN A 146 -13.65 -8.68 21.69
#